data_AF-H3KHJ8-F1
#
_entry.id   AF-H3KHJ8-F1
#
_cell.length_a   1.000
_cell.length_b   1.000
_cell.length_c   1.000
_cell.angle_alpha   90.00
_cell.angle_beta   90.00
_cell.angle_gamma   90.00
#
_symmetry.space_group_name_H-M   'P 1'
#
loop_
_entity.id
_entity.type
_entity.pdbx_description
1 polymer ?
#
loop_
_entity_poly.entity_id
_entity_poly.type
_entity_poly.pdbx_seq_one_letter_code
_entity_poly.pdbx_strand_id
1 'polypeptide(L)'
;MSALRQQFAALALALTAGAALLCPTGAAAAEATLMSAQITRDEPGERPGLFVRASYEFDLPQPLIDALHRGIPLYFQHEFTLTKGRWYWTDKTVAESRFNIRLSFDPLTRRYRVSYNGLSLNFDTFEQALPLIKNIRRWRVADHGIVGDPSDFNAEVSFRLDVSKLPKPMQVTSGDSDDWTLTSGANRVDIPAEAANTEPED
;
A
#
# COMPACT_ATOMS: atom_id res chain seq x y z
N MET A 1 33.01 44.86 64.48
CA MET A 1 33.73 43.64 64.08
C MET A 1 32.69 42.54 63.80
N SER A 2 32.96 41.70 62.79
CA SER A 2 32.14 40.63 62.16
C SER A 2 30.84 41.07 61.47
N ALA A 3 30.81 41.33 60.16
CA ALA A 3 30.89 40.40 59.02
C ALA A 3 29.65 39.48 58.95
N LEU A 4 28.73 39.72 58.00
CA LEU A 4 28.64 39.05 56.70
C LEU A 4 27.98 37.66 56.80
N ARG A 5 26.74 37.55 56.28
CA ARG A 5 25.95 36.34 55.88
C ARG A 5 24.48 36.63 56.23
N GLN A 6 23.47 36.61 55.37
CA GLN A 6 23.29 36.04 54.04
C GLN A 6 22.16 36.83 53.35
N GLN A 7 22.50 37.56 52.28
CA GLN A 7 21.52 38.10 51.34
C GLN A 7 21.42 37.12 50.16
N PHE A 8 20.69 36.01 50.26
CA PHE A 8 20.56 35.05 49.13
C PHE A 8 19.26 34.24 49.15
N ALA A 9 18.09 34.89 49.23
CA ALA A 9 16.83 34.15 49.16
C ALA A 9 15.74 34.82 48.31
N ALA A 10 16.11 35.70 47.36
CA ALA A 10 15.11 36.43 46.57
C ALA A 10 15.54 36.64 45.12
N LEU A 11 16.06 35.62 44.43
CA LEU A 11 16.15 35.67 42.96
C LEU A 11 16.44 34.28 42.35
N ALA A 12 15.50 33.34 42.43
CA ALA A 12 15.63 32.06 41.73
C ALA A 12 14.29 31.48 41.27
N LEU A 13 13.34 32.34 40.89
CA LEU A 13 12.03 31.90 40.40
C LEU A 13 11.56 32.75 39.21
N ALA A 14 12.39 32.86 38.17
CA ALA A 14 12.00 33.60 36.96
C ALA A 14 12.69 33.13 35.67
N LEU A 15 13.12 31.86 35.57
CA LEU A 15 13.81 31.37 34.36
C LEU A 15 13.48 29.92 33.95
N THR A 16 12.26 29.45 34.23
CA THR A 16 11.79 28.11 33.82
C THR A 16 10.44 28.21 33.10
N ALA A 17 10.35 29.05 32.06
CA ALA A 17 9.14 29.21 31.25
C ALA A 17 9.44 29.25 29.75
N GLY A 18 10.38 28.41 29.29
CA GLY A 18 10.85 28.42 27.90
C GLY A 18 11.34 27.06 27.44
N ALA A 19 10.54 26.01 27.61
CA ALA A 19 10.76 24.72 26.96
C ALA A 19 9.40 24.14 26.56
N ALA A 20 8.67 24.87 25.72
CA ALA A 20 7.49 24.36 25.07
C ALA A 20 7.93 23.27 24.08
N LEU A 21 7.84 22.02 24.54
CA LEU A 21 7.38 20.84 23.80
C LEU A 21 7.60 20.92 22.29
N LEU A 22 8.83 20.68 21.84
CA LEU A 22 9.00 20.01 20.56
C LEU A 22 8.57 18.56 20.77
N CYS A 23 7.29 18.26 20.55
CA CYS A 23 6.91 16.89 20.23
C CYS A 23 7.59 16.55 18.91
N PRO A 24 8.53 15.59 18.85
CA PRO A 24 8.87 15.01 17.58
C PRO A 24 7.61 14.29 17.11
N THR A 25 6.90 14.87 16.16
CA THR A 25 5.97 14.10 15.32
C THR A 25 6.84 13.10 14.59
N GLY A 26 7.00 11.91 15.17
CA GLY A 26 7.55 10.78 14.45
C GLY A 26 6.68 10.59 13.21
N ALA A 27 7.29 10.72 12.04
CA ALA A 27 6.65 10.33 10.79
C ALA A 27 6.42 8.82 10.88
N ALA A 28 5.21 8.43 11.29
CA ALA A 28 4.80 7.04 11.22
C ALA A 28 4.72 6.65 9.75
N ALA A 29 5.21 5.46 9.42
CA ALA A 29 5.02 4.88 8.10
C ALA A 29 3.59 5.05 7.60
N ALA A 30 3.45 5.54 6.37
CA ALA A 30 2.15 5.46 5.72
C ALA A 30 1.86 3.98 5.45
N GLU A 31 0.83 3.50 6.13
CA GLU A 31 0.39 2.12 6.02
C GLU A 31 -0.87 2.07 5.14
N ALA A 32 -0.88 1.12 4.21
CA ALA A 32 -2.07 0.82 3.43
C ALA A 32 -2.88 -0.26 4.15
N THR A 33 -4.12 0.05 4.53
CA THR A 33 -4.99 -0.91 5.21
C THR A 33 -5.83 -1.66 4.18
N LEU A 34 -5.82 -3.00 4.22
CA LEU A 34 -6.72 -3.80 3.40
C LEU A 34 -8.16 -3.64 3.92
N MET A 35 -9.06 -3.13 3.08
CA MET A 35 -10.47 -2.93 3.42
C MET A 35 -11.33 -4.13 3.04
N SER A 36 -11.09 -4.70 1.87
CA SER A 36 -11.75 -5.93 1.44
C SER A 36 -10.89 -6.67 0.43
N ALA A 37 -10.90 -8.00 0.50
CA ALA A 37 -10.35 -8.85 -0.53
C ALA A 37 -11.29 -10.05 -0.73
N GLN A 38 -11.47 -10.43 -1.99
CA GLN A 38 -12.28 -11.58 -2.38
C GLN A 38 -11.64 -12.27 -3.57
N ILE A 39 -11.66 -13.59 -3.53
CA ILE A 39 -11.23 -14.46 -4.63
C ILE A 39 -12.46 -15.11 -5.24
N THR A 40 -12.51 -15.21 -6.57
CA THR A 40 -13.53 -15.92 -7.33
C THR A 40 -12.85 -16.87 -8.32
N ARG A 41 -13.45 -18.04 -8.60
CA ARG A 41 -12.90 -19.05 -9.54
C ARG A 41 -13.33 -18.82 -11.00
N ASP A 42 -14.24 -17.89 -11.21
CA ASP A 42 -14.77 -17.49 -12.50
C ASP A 42 -15.20 -16.02 -12.47
N GLU A 43 -15.22 -15.40 -13.65
CA GLU A 43 -15.76 -14.06 -13.83
C GLU A 43 -16.52 -14.06 -15.16
N PRO A 44 -17.78 -13.60 -15.21
CA PRO A 44 -18.57 -13.62 -16.44
C PRO A 44 -17.88 -12.87 -17.59
N GLY A 45 -17.75 -13.52 -18.74
CA GLY A 45 -17.12 -12.94 -19.94
C GLY A 45 -15.60 -13.08 -20.01
N GLU A 46 -14.96 -13.70 -19.01
CA GLU A 46 -13.53 -13.97 -18.99
C GLU A 46 -13.24 -15.49 -19.12
N ARG A 47 -11.99 -15.84 -19.43
CA ARG A 47 -11.56 -17.25 -19.44
C ARG A 47 -11.54 -17.81 -18.01
N PRO A 48 -11.87 -19.10 -17.80
CA PRO A 48 -11.78 -19.73 -16.48
C PRO A 48 -10.42 -19.49 -15.81
N GLY A 49 -10.44 -19.10 -14.55
CA GLY A 49 -9.24 -18.68 -13.83
C GLY A 49 -9.56 -18.14 -12.45
N LEU A 50 -8.54 -18.03 -11.62
CA LEU A 50 -8.68 -17.39 -10.32
C LEU A 50 -8.64 -15.87 -10.50
N PHE A 51 -9.66 -15.18 -10.01
CA PHE A 51 -9.78 -13.73 -10.05
C PHE A 51 -9.74 -13.15 -8.64
N VAL A 52 -9.05 -12.04 -8.49
CA VAL A 52 -8.97 -11.28 -7.24
C VAL A 52 -9.68 -9.94 -7.41
N ARG A 53 -10.43 -9.59 -6.39
CA ARG A 53 -10.88 -8.23 -6.11
C ARG A 53 -10.27 -7.80 -4.79
N ALA A 54 -9.61 -6.66 -4.75
CA ALA A 54 -9.09 -6.11 -3.51
C ALA A 54 -9.27 -4.58 -3.47
N SER A 55 -9.43 -4.06 -2.26
CA SER A 55 -9.60 -2.65 -1.97
C SER A 55 -8.72 -2.29 -0.78
N TYR A 56 -7.85 -1.30 -0.97
CA TYR A 56 -6.97 -0.76 0.07
C TYR A 56 -7.33 0.69 0.34
N GLU A 57 -7.21 1.09 1.60
CA GLU A 57 -7.29 2.48 2.01
C GLU A 57 -5.91 2.95 2.45
N PHE A 58 -5.54 4.15 2.03
CA PHE A 58 -4.30 4.79 2.44
C PHE A 58 -4.34 6.27 2.14
N ASP A 59 -3.55 7.02 2.90
CA ASP A 59 -3.17 8.39 2.59
C ASP A 59 -1.76 8.40 2.02
N LEU A 60 -1.55 9.15 0.95
CA LEU A 60 -0.23 9.26 0.34
C LEU A 60 0.60 10.28 1.14
N PRO A 61 1.80 9.93 1.62
CA PRO A 61 2.70 10.87 2.27
C PRO A 61 2.88 12.16 1.47
N GLN A 62 2.92 13.30 2.18
CA GLN A 62 3.14 14.61 1.56
C GLN A 62 4.40 14.65 0.67
N PRO A 63 5.54 14.05 1.05
CA PRO A 63 6.73 14.05 0.19
C PRO A 63 6.51 13.34 -1.16
N LEU A 64 5.70 12.27 -1.18
CA LEU A 64 5.33 11.57 -2.41
C LEU A 64 4.40 12.41 -3.29
N ILE A 65 3.47 13.16 -2.70
CA ILE A 65 2.62 14.12 -3.42
C ILE A 65 3.49 15.22 -4.05
N ASP A 66 4.42 15.80 -3.28
CA ASP A 66 5.32 16.85 -3.76
C ASP A 66 6.22 16.36 -4.90
N ALA A 67 6.74 15.12 -4.79
CA ALA A 67 7.53 14.48 -5.83
C ALA A 67 6.70 14.28 -7.11
N LEU A 68 5.46 13.83 -6.96
CA LEU A 68 4.52 13.66 -8.07
C LEU A 68 4.31 14.98 -8.81
N HIS A 69 4.06 16.09 -8.10
CA HIS A 69 3.90 17.42 -8.70
C HIS A 69 5.16 17.96 -9.37
N ARG A 70 6.34 17.48 -8.98
CA ARG A 70 7.62 17.74 -9.66
C ARG A 70 7.84 16.87 -10.91
N GLY A 71 6.84 16.08 -11.30
CA GLY A 71 6.88 15.22 -12.48
C GLY A 71 7.52 13.85 -12.25
N ILE A 72 7.75 13.45 -10.98
CA ILE A 72 8.29 12.13 -10.65
C ILE A 72 7.12 11.14 -10.60
N PRO A 73 7.04 10.16 -11.50
CA PRO A 73 5.97 9.17 -11.48
C PRO A 73 6.09 8.23 -10.28
N LEU A 74 4.95 7.86 -9.70
CA LEU A 74 4.83 6.87 -8.64
C LEU A 74 4.35 5.55 -9.22
N TYR A 75 4.91 4.44 -8.74
CA TYR A 75 4.58 3.10 -9.21
C TYR A 75 4.01 2.30 -8.05
N PHE A 76 2.75 1.91 -8.17
CA PHE A 76 2.05 1.08 -7.19
C PHE A 76 1.96 -0.34 -7.72
N GLN A 77 2.09 -1.32 -6.83
CA GLN A 77 2.04 -2.73 -7.17
C GLN A 77 1.04 -3.42 -6.24
N HIS A 78 0.05 -4.07 -6.83
CA HIS A 78 -0.72 -5.13 -6.17
C HIS A 78 -0.02 -6.45 -6.44
N GLU A 79 0.17 -7.26 -5.41
CA GLU A 79 0.86 -8.55 -5.49
C GLU A 79 -0.03 -9.63 -4.87
N PHE A 80 -0.10 -10.76 -5.57
CA PHE A 80 -0.84 -11.93 -5.15
C PHE A 80 0.13 -13.10 -5.10
N THR A 81 0.08 -13.85 -4.02
CA THR A 81 0.90 -15.04 -3.83
C THR A 81 0.00 -16.19 -3.38
N LEU A 82 0.11 -17.31 -4.09
CA LEU A 82 -0.55 -18.55 -3.74
C LEU A 82 0.51 -19.57 -3.34
N THR A 83 0.51 -19.98 -2.08
CA THR A 83 1.39 -21.02 -1.56
C THR A 83 0.60 -22.28 -1.24
N LYS A 84 1.21 -23.45 -1.42
CA LYS A 84 0.62 -24.72 -0.98
C LYS A 84 1.29 -25.17 0.31
N GLY A 85 0.53 -25.26 1.39
CA GLY A 85 0.99 -25.74 2.69
C GLY A 85 1.24 -27.24 2.64
N ARG A 86 2.45 -27.70 2.96
CA ARG A 86 2.79 -29.13 3.05
C ARG A 86 3.43 -29.44 4.39
N TRP A 87 3.00 -30.53 5.02
CA TRP A 87 3.29 -30.88 6.42
C TRP A 87 4.79 -31.08 6.79
N TYR A 88 5.70 -31.47 5.87
CA TYR A 88 7.11 -31.78 6.22
C TYR A 88 8.18 -31.17 5.30
N TRP A 89 7.84 -30.21 4.44
CA TRP A 89 8.84 -29.38 3.74
C TRP A 89 8.24 -28.04 3.29
N THR A 90 9.11 -27.03 3.22
CA THR A 90 8.88 -25.60 2.92
C THR A 90 7.71 -25.30 2.00
N ASP A 91 6.96 -24.24 2.31
CA ASP A 91 5.87 -23.72 1.48
C ASP A 91 6.34 -23.51 0.04
N LYS A 92 5.61 -24.09 -0.92
CA LYS A 92 5.90 -23.92 -2.34
C LYS A 92 4.95 -22.89 -2.92
N THR A 93 5.51 -21.79 -3.46
CA THR A 93 4.75 -20.85 -4.29
C THR A 93 4.28 -21.54 -5.55
N VAL A 94 2.97 -21.59 -5.74
CA VAL A 94 2.30 -22.25 -6.86
C VAL A 94 1.92 -21.23 -7.93
N ALA A 95 1.53 -20.03 -7.52
CA ALA A 95 1.27 -18.91 -8.42
C ALA A 95 1.70 -17.60 -7.77
N GLU A 96 2.20 -16.68 -8.59
CA GLU A 96 2.50 -15.31 -8.22
C GLU A 96 2.03 -14.41 -9.35
N SER A 97 1.34 -13.33 -9.01
CA SER A 97 0.88 -12.34 -9.98
C SER A 97 1.14 -10.94 -9.44
N ARG A 98 1.53 -10.03 -10.33
CA ARG A 98 1.79 -8.62 -10.00
C ARG A 98 1.02 -7.72 -10.95
N PHE A 99 0.32 -6.75 -10.40
CA PHE A 99 -0.41 -5.74 -11.14
C PHE A 99 0.18 -4.36 -10.86
N ASN A 100 0.80 -3.77 -11.88
CA ASN A 100 1.52 -2.51 -11.76
C ASN A 100 0.66 -1.34 -12.26
N ILE A 101 0.61 -0.28 -11.46
CA ILE A 101 -0.12 0.95 -11.76
C ILE A 101 0.85 2.11 -11.67
N ARG A 102 0.93 2.91 -12.73
CA ARG A 102 1.73 4.13 -12.75
C ARG A 102 0.81 5.33 -12.54
N LEU A 103 1.12 6.16 -11.54
CA LEU A 103 0.56 7.49 -11.38
C LEU A 103 1.60 8.53 -11.78
N SER A 104 1.19 9.53 -12.56
CA SER A 104 2.04 10.65 -12.95
C SER A 104 1.24 11.94 -12.97
N PHE A 105 1.92 13.07 -12.84
CA PHE A 105 1.32 14.40 -12.98
C PHE A 105 2.05 15.15 -14.10
N ASP A 106 1.27 15.74 -15.01
CA ASP A 106 1.78 16.61 -16.05
C ASP A 106 1.65 18.07 -15.58
N PRO A 107 2.77 18.77 -15.31
CA PRO A 107 2.73 20.13 -14.78
C PRO A 107 2.27 21.17 -15.81
N LEU A 108 2.36 20.87 -17.11
CA LEU A 108 1.92 21.78 -18.16
C LEU A 108 0.40 21.75 -18.28
N THR A 109 -0.17 20.54 -18.33
CA THR A 109 -1.63 20.37 -18.44
C THR A 109 -2.34 20.34 -17.10
N ARG A 110 -1.59 20.28 -15.99
CA ARG A 110 -2.06 20.15 -14.60
C ARG A 110 -3.01 18.97 -14.40
N ARG A 111 -2.69 17.86 -15.05
CA ARG A 111 -3.52 16.65 -15.02
C ARG A 111 -2.76 15.49 -14.40
N TYR A 112 -3.49 14.69 -13.64
CA TYR A 112 -3.05 13.39 -13.18
C TYR A 112 -3.29 12.38 -14.28
N ARG A 113 -2.38 11.41 -14.41
CA ARG A 113 -2.50 10.31 -15.35
C ARG A 113 -2.22 9.00 -14.65
N VAL A 114 -3.18 8.08 -14.74
CA VAL A 114 -3.07 6.70 -14.27
C VAL A 114 -2.89 5.80 -15.48
N SER A 115 -1.88 4.94 -15.46
CA SER A 115 -1.60 3.99 -16.54
C SER A 115 -1.37 2.58 -16.01
N TYR A 116 -2.03 1.60 -16.61
CA TYR A 116 -1.86 0.16 -16.31
C TYR A 116 -2.34 -0.66 -17.51
N ASN A 117 -1.73 -1.83 -17.78
CA ASN A 117 -2.11 -2.76 -18.85
C ASN A 117 -2.41 -2.12 -20.23
N GLY A 118 -1.62 -1.13 -20.63
CA GLY A 118 -1.81 -0.40 -21.90
C GLY A 118 -2.94 0.63 -21.90
N LEU A 119 -3.76 0.69 -20.84
CA LEU A 119 -4.73 1.75 -20.61
C LEU A 119 -4.06 2.97 -19.97
N SER A 120 -4.49 4.16 -20.37
CA SER A 120 -4.09 5.42 -19.76
C SER A 120 -5.28 6.35 -19.63
N LEU A 121 -5.58 6.77 -18.40
CA LEU A 121 -6.68 7.65 -18.07
C LEU A 121 -6.14 8.93 -17.44
N ASN A 122 -6.74 10.08 -17.78
CA ASN A 122 -6.37 11.37 -17.22
C ASN A 122 -7.47 11.88 -16.28
N PHE A 123 -7.06 12.57 -15.22
CA PHE A 123 -7.93 13.12 -14.18
C PHE A 123 -7.51 14.55 -13.84
N ASP A 124 -8.48 15.37 -13.45
CA ASP A 124 -8.21 16.75 -13.08
C ASP A 124 -7.80 16.88 -11.60
N THR A 125 -8.17 15.91 -10.74
CA THR A 125 -7.78 15.90 -9.32
C THR A 125 -7.18 14.57 -8.88
N PHE A 126 -6.43 14.58 -7.77
CA PHE A 126 -5.78 13.39 -7.22
C PHE A 126 -6.80 12.39 -6.67
N GLU A 127 -7.86 12.89 -6.04
CA GLU A 127 -8.94 12.12 -5.44
C GLU A 127 -9.73 11.32 -6.48
N GLN A 128 -9.78 11.80 -7.73
CA GLN A 128 -10.38 11.06 -8.85
C GLN A 128 -9.49 9.92 -9.34
N ALA A 129 -8.16 10.06 -9.23
CA ALA A 129 -7.19 9.07 -9.66
C ALA A 129 -7.03 7.93 -8.62
N LEU A 130 -7.09 8.26 -7.33
CA LEU A 130 -6.86 7.33 -6.22
C LEU A 130 -7.72 6.05 -6.27
N PRO A 131 -9.03 6.09 -6.56
CA PRO A 131 -9.87 4.89 -6.61
C PRO A 131 -9.36 3.80 -7.56
N LEU A 132 -8.73 4.17 -8.69
CA LEU A 132 -8.15 3.20 -9.63
C LEU A 132 -6.87 2.54 -9.11
N ILE A 133 -6.17 3.21 -8.20
CA ILE A 133 -4.96 2.70 -7.56
C ILE A 133 -5.35 1.81 -6.37
N LYS A 134 -6.29 2.30 -5.56
CA LYS A 134 -6.79 1.66 -4.33
C LYS A 134 -7.58 0.38 -4.59
N ASN A 135 -8.30 0.32 -5.70
CA ASN A 135 -9.21 -0.79 -6.01
C ASN A 135 -8.77 -1.54 -7.25
N ILE A 136 -8.59 -2.85 -7.10
CA ILE A 136 -8.38 -3.77 -8.21
C ILE A 136 -9.57 -4.72 -8.32
N ARG A 137 -10.06 -4.91 -9.54
CA ARG A 137 -11.23 -5.74 -9.85
C ARG A 137 -10.89 -6.63 -11.03
N ARG A 138 -11.50 -7.82 -11.09
CA ARG A 138 -11.34 -8.78 -12.21
C ARG A 138 -9.87 -9.10 -12.51
N TRP A 139 -9.03 -9.09 -11.48
CA TRP A 139 -7.61 -9.35 -11.70
C TRP A 139 -7.36 -10.85 -11.73
N ARG A 140 -7.11 -11.37 -12.93
CA ARG A 140 -6.77 -12.79 -13.11
C ARG A 140 -5.37 -13.07 -12.56
N VAL A 141 -5.28 -13.91 -11.55
CA VAL A 141 -4.03 -14.21 -10.83
C VAL A 141 -3.51 -15.62 -11.05
N ALA A 142 -4.36 -16.56 -11.43
CA ALA A 142 -3.97 -17.94 -11.69
C ALA A 142 -4.91 -18.61 -12.71
N ASP A 143 -4.45 -19.71 -13.32
CA ASP A 143 -5.31 -20.56 -14.14
C ASP A 143 -6.23 -21.43 -13.27
N HIS A 144 -7.40 -21.82 -13.81
CA HIS A 144 -8.42 -22.57 -13.08
C HIS A 144 -7.90 -23.89 -12.49
N GLY A 145 -7.04 -24.61 -13.23
CA GLY A 145 -6.53 -25.92 -12.83
C GLY A 145 -5.44 -25.92 -11.76
N ILE A 146 -5.02 -24.75 -11.27
CA ILE A 146 -3.94 -24.63 -10.28
C ILE A 146 -4.44 -24.95 -8.86
N VAL A 147 -5.71 -24.63 -8.57
CA VAL A 147 -6.29 -24.81 -7.24
C VAL A 147 -7.12 -26.09 -7.23
N GLY A 148 -6.66 -27.11 -6.52
CA GLY A 148 -7.44 -28.29 -6.19
C GLY A 148 -8.36 -28.03 -5.01
N ASP A 149 -8.11 -28.72 -3.89
CA ASP A 149 -8.76 -28.44 -2.61
C ASP A 149 -8.28 -27.07 -2.07
N PRO A 150 -9.16 -26.07 -1.87
CA PRO A 150 -8.78 -24.77 -1.33
C PRO A 150 -8.07 -24.83 0.03
N SER A 151 -8.34 -25.85 0.85
CA SER A 151 -7.77 -25.99 2.19
C SER A 151 -6.25 -26.25 2.21
N ASP A 152 -5.71 -26.77 1.10
CA ASP A 152 -4.29 -27.01 0.91
C ASP A 152 -3.50 -25.72 0.62
N PHE A 153 -4.17 -24.61 0.33
CA PHE A 153 -3.54 -23.39 -0.17
C PHE A 153 -3.71 -22.22 0.79
N ASN A 154 -2.67 -21.38 0.83
CA ASN A 154 -2.72 -20.06 1.44
C ASN A 154 -2.57 -19.00 0.34
N ALA A 155 -3.57 -18.13 0.23
CA ALA A 155 -3.55 -17.00 -0.69
C ALA A 155 -3.33 -15.72 0.09
N GLU A 156 -2.40 -14.91 -0.39
CA GLU A 156 -2.06 -13.63 0.20
C GLU A 156 -2.11 -12.53 -0.85
N VAL A 157 -2.61 -11.36 -0.43
CA VAL A 157 -2.56 -10.14 -1.21
C VAL A 157 -1.74 -9.09 -0.46
N SER A 158 -0.95 -8.33 -1.20
CA SER A 158 -0.26 -7.18 -0.66
C SER A 158 -0.29 -6.02 -1.64
N PHE A 159 -0.14 -4.83 -1.10
CA PHE A 159 -0.08 -3.58 -1.85
C PHE A 159 1.14 -2.80 -1.39
N ARG A 160 1.89 -2.24 -2.34
CA ARG A 160 3.04 -1.40 -2.03
C ARG A 160 3.32 -0.35 -3.09
N LEU A 161 4.03 0.70 -2.70
CA LEU A 161 4.74 1.58 -3.60
C LEU A 161 6.11 0.97 -3.95
N ASP A 162 6.42 0.84 -5.24
CA ASP A 162 7.71 0.39 -5.74
C ASP A 162 8.75 1.53 -5.71
N VAL A 163 9.42 1.65 -4.56
CA VAL A 163 10.49 2.64 -4.33
C VAL A 163 11.71 2.45 -5.24
N SER A 164 11.90 1.25 -5.82
CA SER A 164 13.02 0.98 -6.73
C SER A 164 12.96 1.79 -8.03
N LYS A 165 11.77 2.29 -8.38
CA LYS A 165 11.52 3.15 -9.55
C LYS A 165 11.69 4.63 -9.27
N LEU A 166 11.84 5.03 -8.01
CA LEU A 166 12.12 6.41 -7.65
C LEU A 166 13.57 6.77 -7.99
N PRO A 167 13.88 8.06 -8.26
CA PRO A 167 15.26 8.52 -8.42
C PRO A 167 16.17 8.09 -7.26
N LYS A 168 17.41 7.69 -7.57
CA LYS A 168 18.39 7.20 -6.59
C LYS A 168 18.55 8.08 -5.33
N PRO A 169 18.58 9.43 -5.42
CA PRO A 169 18.69 10.27 -4.22
C PRO A 169 17.56 10.04 -3.20
N MET A 170 16.36 9.69 -3.66
CA MET A 170 15.20 9.45 -2.79
C MET A 170 15.25 8.06 -2.13
N GLN A 171 15.90 7.09 -2.78
CA GLN A 171 16.06 5.74 -2.24
C GLN A 171 17.00 5.70 -1.02
N VAL A 172 17.95 6.64 -0.92
CA VAL A 172 18.92 6.69 0.20
C VAL A 172 18.26 7.18 1.48
N THR A 173 17.26 8.06 1.39
CA THR A 173 16.54 8.60 2.55
C THR A 173 15.57 7.59 3.17
N SER A 174 15.11 6.59 2.40
CA SER A 174 14.14 5.58 2.86
C SER A 174 14.65 4.65 3.97
N GLY A 175 15.95 4.69 4.31
CA GLY A 175 16.53 3.86 5.37
C GLY A 175 16.31 4.39 6.79
N ASP A 176 15.90 5.65 6.94
CA ASP A 176 15.76 6.33 8.25
C ASP A 176 14.42 7.08 8.39
N SER A 177 13.68 7.31 7.29
CA SER A 177 12.32 7.89 7.35
C SER A 177 11.33 7.19 6.42
N ASP A 178 10.15 6.88 6.95
CA ASP A 178 9.07 6.19 6.23
C ASP A 178 8.34 7.09 5.20
N ASP A 179 8.82 8.33 5.02
CA ASP A 179 8.26 9.40 4.18
C ASP A 179 8.03 9.01 2.71
N TRP A 180 8.73 7.99 2.24
CA TRP A 180 8.73 7.53 0.84
C TRP A 180 8.15 6.14 0.68
N THR A 181 7.66 5.54 1.76
CA THR A 181 7.17 4.17 1.77
C THR A 181 5.66 4.16 1.92
N LEU A 182 5.04 3.17 1.29
CA LEU A 182 3.63 2.85 1.45
C LEU A 182 3.49 1.37 1.23
N THR A 183 3.02 0.63 2.23
CA THR A 183 2.87 -0.82 2.17
C THR A 183 1.72 -1.28 3.04
N SER A 184 1.08 -2.39 2.68
CA SER A 184 0.01 -3.02 3.47
C SER A 184 0.46 -4.24 4.26
N GLY A 185 1.69 -4.72 4.04
CA GLY A 185 2.06 -6.09 4.40
C GLY A 185 1.27 -7.15 3.62
N ALA A 186 1.57 -8.43 3.90
CA ALA A 186 0.85 -9.56 3.34
C ALA A 186 -0.42 -9.84 4.14
N ASN A 187 -1.56 -9.86 3.45
CA ASN A 187 -2.87 -10.10 4.03
C ASN A 187 -3.46 -11.38 3.44
N ARG A 188 -3.83 -12.32 4.32
CA ARG A 188 -4.44 -13.59 3.91
C ARG A 188 -5.85 -13.37 3.39
N VAL A 189 -6.19 -14.09 2.33
CA VAL A 189 -7.52 -14.07 1.70
C VAL A 189 -8.03 -15.49 1.56
N ASP A 190 -9.28 -15.72 1.93
CA ASP A 190 -9.91 -17.02 1.78
C ASP A 190 -10.21 -17.32 0.31
N ILE A 191 -9.85 -18.54 -0.11
CA ILE A 191 -10.20 -19.06 -1.42
C ILE A 191 -11.56 -19.73 -1.27
N PRO A 192 -12.60 -19.33 -2.02
CA PRO A 192 -13.89 -20.00 -1.94
C PRO A 192 -13.73 -21.47 -2.32
N ALA A 193 -14.35 -22.34 -1.51
CA ALA A 193 -14.72 -23.66 -1.98
C ALA A 193 -15.62 -23.46 -3.20
N GLU A 194 -15.38 -24.26 -4.24
CA GLU A 194 -16.13 -24.20 -5.50
C GLU A 194 -17.62 -23.98 -5.21
N ALA A 195 -18.15 -22.82 -5.61
CA ALA A 195 -19.56 -22.57 -5.48
C ALA A 195 -20.24 -23.61 -6.36
N ALA A 196 -20.95 -24.54 -5.73
CA ALA A 196 -21.87 -25.44 -6.39
C ALA A 196 -22.71 -24.62 -7.35
N ASN A 197 -22.81 -25.09 -8.60
CA ASN A 197 -23.69 -24.58 -9.65
C ASN A 197 -24.88 -23.82 -9.05
N THR A 198 -24.97 -22.52 -9.31
CA THR A 198 -26.27 -21.88 -9.28
C THR A 198 -27.06 -22.52 -10.42
N GLU A 199 -27.87 -23.51 -10.07
CA GLU A 199 -28.96 -24.02 -10.89
C GLU A 199 -29.72 -22.80 -11.45
N PRO A 200 -29.92 -22.68 -12.77
CA PRO A 200 -30.82 -21.67 -13.28
C PRO A 200 -32.23 -22.02 -12.79
N GLU A 201 -32.82 -21.19 -11.93
CA GLU A 201 -34.27 -21.25 -11.72
C GLU A 201 -34.94 -20.93 -13.06
N ASP A 202 -35.82 -21.85 -13.47
CA ASP A 202 -36.58 -21.89 -14.72
C ASP A 202 -37.36 -20.61 -15.06
#